data_AF-A0A1Y3NCN7-F1
#
_entry.id   AF-A0A1Y3NCN7-F1
#
_cell.length_a   1.000
_cell.length_b   1.000
_cell.length_c   1.000
_cell.angle_alpha   90.00
_cell.angle_beta   90.00
_cell.angle_gamma   90.00
#
_symmetry.space_group_name_H-M   'P 1'
#
loop_
_entity.id
_entity.type
_entity.pdbx_description
1 polymer ?
#
loop_
_entity_poly.entity_id
_entity_poly.type
_entity_poly.pdbx_seq_one_letter_code
_entity_poly.pdbx_strand_id
1 'polypeptide(L)'
;MKEYSDYYISNNYDIDDKNIAVVKKTNESEAGSEQDVNDYLNLLYYIRNNDMSIHANYDKDDWFNGNNYAMWRVNEPIQFKNLFVNTLCDMKNINFKDSRVTKEVEKIRKKTSFILINENYIRYLIDEIQEEDGPVAHINKNIDIFKYWFINSKIILISQIKKLFDFKLAVEVTINSNSFINGTILVNHFNTITTNKYTDEYFTKNILYVTGKPAADKIKIEEMDFK
;
A
#
# COMPACT_ATOMS: atom_id res chain seq x y z
N MET A 1 -16.35 -19.02 18.99
CA MET A 1 -16.32 -18.30 17.70
C MET A 1 -14.92 -17.69 17.65
N LYS A 2 -14.04 -18.09 16.73
CA LYS A 2 -12.68 -17.51 16.66
C LYS A 2 -12.82 -16.07 16.20
N GLU A 3 -12.31 -15.13 16.98
CA GLU A 3 -12.40 -13.71 16.69
C GLU A 3 -11.68 -13.41 15.37
N TYR A 4 -12.39 -12.74 14.47
CA TYR A 4 -12.00 -12.53 13.08
C TYR A 4 -10.78 -11.59 12.94
N SER A 5 -10.37 -10.96 14.04
CA SER A 5 -9.38 -9.89 14.10
C SER A 5 -7.94 -10.40 14.15
N ASP A 6 -7.67 -11.36 15.06
CA ASP A 6 -6.30 -11.70 15.46
C ASP A 6 -5.49 -12.22 14.27
N TYR A 7 -6.19 -12.90 13.36
CA TYR A 7 -5.60 -13.45 12.15
C TYR A 7 -5.71 -12.52 10.95
N TYR A 8 -6.56 -11.50 10.94
CA TYR A 8 -6.73 -10.68 9.74
C TYR A 8 -5.48 -9.83 9.50
N ILE A 9 -4.96 -9.16 10.52
CA ILE A 9 -3.81 -8.28 10.32
C ILE A 9 -2.53 -9.10 10.09
N SER A 10 -2.30 -10.11 10.92
CA SER A 10 -1.18 -11.06 10.75
C SER A 10 -1.22 -11.74 9.38
N ASN A 11 -2.35 -12.33 8.95
CA ASN A 11 -2.40 -13.08 7.69
C ASN A 11 -2.35 -12.18 6.44
N ASN A 12 -2.84 -10.94 6.49
CA ASN A 12 -2.91 -10.08 5.30
C ASN A 12 -1.72 -9.12 5.18
N TYR A 13 -1.05 -8.78 6.29
CA TYR A 13 -0.01 -7.75 6.30
C TYR A 13 1.32 -8.19 6.91
N ASP A 14 1.42 -9.42 7.45
CA ASP A 14 2.63 -9.96 8.10
C ASP A 14 3.15 -9.05 9.24
N ILE A 15 2.22 -8.36 9.91
CA ILE A 15 2.52 -7.54 11.09
C ILE A 15 2.18 -8.38 12.31
N ASP A 16 3.16 -8.51 13.21
CA ASP A 16 2.99 -9.17 14.51
C ASP A 16 1.86 -8.46 15.28
N ASP A 17 0.87 -9.24 15.72
CA ASP A 17 -0.29 -8.73 16.47
C ASP A 17 0.13 -8.11 17.82
N LYS A 18 1.31 -8.46 18.33
CA LYS A 18 1.94 -7.82 19.50
C LYS A 18 2.38 -6.38 19.24
N ASN A 19 2.50 -5.97 17.97
CA ASN A 19 2.96 -4.63 17.59
C ASN A 19 1.80 -3.65 17.33
N ILE A 20 0.55 -4.09 17.45
CA ILE A 20 -0.64 -3.29 17.17
C ILE A 20 -1.64 -3.42 18.31
N ALA A 21 -2.12 -2.29 18.82
CA ALA A 21 -3.28 -2.25 19.69
C ALA A 21 -4.54 -1.86 18.91
N VAL A 22 -5.63 -2.62 19.07
CA VAL A 22 -6.95 -2.36 18.49
C VAL A 22 -7.97 -2.28 19.61
N VAL A 23 -8.58 -1.11 19.79
CA VAL A 23 -9.62 -0.88 20.82
C VAL A 23 -10.95 -0.68 20.10
N LYS A 24 -11.87 -1.63 20.24
CA LYS A 24 -13.10 -1.68 19.42
C LYS A 24 -14.26 -0.88 20.00
N LYS A 25 -14.27 -0.67 21.31
CA LYS A 25 -15.23 0.14 22.09
C LYS A 25 -14.55 0.61 23.36
N THR A 26 -15.09 1.66 24.00
CA THR A 26 -14.45 2.50 25.02
C THR A 26 -13.72 1.79 26.17
N ASN A 27 -13.88 0.48 26.37
CA ASN A 27 -13.33 -0.25 27.51
C ASN A 27 -12.82 -1.67 27.15
N GLU A 28 -12.82 -2.06 25.87
CA GLU A 28 -12.51 -3.44 25.45
C GLU A 28 -11.41 -3.44 24.38
N SER A 29 -10.28 -4.09 24.71
CA SER A 29 -9.20 -4.40 23.77
C SER A 29 -9.60 -5.58 22.90
N GLU A 30 -9.46 -5.44 21.59
CA GLU A 30 -9.51 -6.53 20.63
C GLU A 30 -8.11 -7.10 20.37
N ALA A 31 -7.06 -6.26 20.44
CA ALA A 31 -5.66 -6.66 20.43
C ALA A 31 -4.84 -5.64 21.22
N GLY A 32 -3.83 -6.09 21.97
CA GLY A 32 -2.99 -5.24 22.83
C GLY A 32 -3.23 -5.43 24.33
N SER A 33 -2.45 -4.73 25.15
CA SER A 33 -2.44 -4.84 26.61
C SER A 33 -3.50 -3.97 27.29
N GLU A 34 -3.76 -4.24 28.58
CA GLU A 34 -4.63 -3.37 29.41
C GLU A 34 -4.06 -1.95 29.54
N GLN A 35 -2.73 -1.80 29.46
CA GLN A 35 -2.08 -0.50 29.38
C GLN A 35 -2.47 0.25 28.11
N ASP A 36 -2.62 -0.43 26.97
CA ASP A 36 -3.04 0.20 25.72
C ASP A 36 -4.49 0.71 25.78
N VAL A 37 -5.37 0.03 26.53
CA VAL A 37 -6.73 0.50 26.81
C VAL A 37 -6.71 1.74 27.70
N ASN A 38 -5.87 1.76 28.75
CA ASN A 38 -5.72 2.91 29.63
C ASN A 38 -5.13 4.12 28.89
N ASP A 39 -4.11 3.90 28.05
CA ASP A 39 -3.52 4.93 27.20
C ASP A 39 -4.56 5.49 26.22
N TYR A 40 -5.38 4.62 25.61
CA TYR A 40 -6.52 5.02 24.78
C TYR A 40 -7.54 5.88 25.55
N LEU A 41 -7.93 5.47 26.76
CA LEU A 41 -8.87 6.21 27.61
C LEU A 41 -8.33 7.58 28.01
N ASN A 42 -7.05 7.65 28.38
CA ASN A 42 -6.36 8.89 28.72
C ASN A 42 -6.33 9.85 27.52
N LEU A 43 -6.09 9.34 26.32
CA LEU A 43 -6.12 10.13 25.11
C LEU A 43 -7.53 10.60 24.73
N LEU A 44 -8.55 9.74 24.83
CA LEU A 44 -9.94 10.18 24.65
C LEU A 44 -10.30 11.30 25.62
N TYR A 45 -9.84 11.20 26.87
CA TYR A 45 -9.99 12.26 27.85
C TYR A 45 -9.25 13.54 27.43
N TYR A 46 -8.02 13.43 26.92
CA TYR A 46 -7.26 14.57 26.41
C TYR A 46 -7.96 15.24 25.22
N ILE A 47 -8.33 14.49 24.18
CA ILE A 47 -9.01 14.99 22.97
C ILE A 47 -10.33 15.69 23.32
N ARG A 48 -11.11 15.12 24.24
CA ARG A 48 -12.40 15.72 24.65
C ARG A 48 -12.24 17.02 25.42
N ASN A 49 -11.12 17.19 26.11
CA ASN A 49 -10.87 18.33 27.00
C ASN A 49 -9.92 19.37 26.40
N ASN A 50 -9.46 19.19 25.16
CA ASN A 50 -8.54 20.11 24.49
C ASN A 50 -9.03 20.47 23.08
N ASP A 51 -8.69 21.68 22.64
CA ASP A 51 -8.99 22.13 21.28
C ASP A 51 -8.02 21.48 20.28
N MET A 52 -8.53 20.50 19.53
CA MET A 52 -7.74 19.77 18.54
C MET A 52 -7.48 20.58 17.26
N SER A 53 -8.07 21.76 17.08
CA SER A 53 -7.68 22.66 15.98
C SER A 53 -6.26 23.24 16.16
N ILE A 54 -5.69 23.11 17.36
CA ILE A 54 -4.33 23.54 17.72
C ILE A 54 -3.34 22.40 17.43
N HIS A 55 -2.41 22.62 16.49
CA HIS A 55 -1.45 21.60 16.04
C HIS A 55 -0.62 20.98 17.18
N ALA A 56 -0.20 21.79 18.16
CA ALA A 56 0.55 21.31 19.32
C ALA A 56 -0.20 20.30 20.21
N ASN A 57 -1.53 20.21 20.09
CA ASN A 57 -2.33 19.21 20.78
C ASN A 57 -2.39 17.87 20.03
N TYR A 58 -2.07 17.86 18.73
CA TYR A 58 -1.94 16.63 17.93
C TYR A 58 -0.59 15.94 18.13
N ASP A 59 0.47 16.70 18.37
CA ASP A 59 1.85 16.19 18.43
C ASP A 59 2.24 15.57 19.78
N LYS A 60 1.34 15.56 20.78
CA LYS A 60 1.67 15.20 22.16
C LYS A 60 1.59 13.72 22.50
N ASP A 61 0.80 12.94 21.78
CA ASP A 61 0.60 11.52 22.07
C ASP A 61 0.71 10.77 20.75
N ASP A 62 1.58 9.76 20.67
CA ASP A 62 1.93 8.92 19.50
C ASP A 62 0.75 8.06 18.94
N TRP A 63 -0.47 8.59 19.01
CA TRP A 63 -1.72 7.93 18.70
C TRP A 63 -2.44 8.67 17.58
N PHE A 64 -2.80 7.93 16.53
CA PHE A 64 -3.48 8.48 15.36
C PHE A 64 -4.98 8.23 15.46
N ASN A 65 -5.78 9.30 15.42
CA ASN A 65 -7.23 9.21 15.31
C ASN A 65 -7.63 9.10 13.84
N GLY A 66 -8.04 7.91 13.41
CA GLY A 66 -8.71 7.73 12.14
C GLY A 66 -10.15 8.23 12.23
N ASN A 67 -10.62 9.02 11.25
CA ASN A 67 -11.99 9.54 11.14
C ASN A 67 -13.09 8.45 11.07
N ASN A 68 -12.77 7.19 11.36
CA ASN A 68 -13.60 5.99 11.32
C ASN A 68 -13.72 5.30 12.69
N TYR A 69 -13.59 6.02 13.81
CA TYR A 69 -13.63 5.47 15.19
C TYR A 69 -12.55 4.41 15.49
N ALA A 70 -11.51 4.33 14.66
CA ALA A 70 -10.39 3.43 14.86
C ALA A 70 -9.17 4.26 15.29
N MET A 71 -8.65 3.97 16.47
CA MET A 71 -7.41 4.54 16.99
C MET A 71 -6.34 3.46 16.99
N TRP A 72 -5.16 3.81 16.52
CA TRP A 72 -4.04 2.89 16.41
C TRP A 72 -2.83 3.57 17.03
N ARG A 73 -2.14 2.83 17.89
CA ARG A 73 -0.81 3.17 18.38
C ARG A 73 0.20 2.30 17.66
N VAL A 74 1.30 2.91 17.25
CA VAL A 74 2.42 2.18 16.70
C VAL A 74 3.44 1.99 17.81
N ASN A 75 3.66 0.74 18.24
CA ASN A 75 4.63 0.43 19.29
C ASN A 75 6.08 0.73 18.85
N GLU A 76 6.36 0.66 17.54
CA GLU A 76 7.67 0.96 16.95
C GLU A 76 7.57 2.04 15.85
N PRO A 77 7.41 3.32 16.21
CA PRO A 77 7.05 4.40 15.28
C PRO A 77 8.08 4.59 14.16
N ILE A 78 9.37 4.36 14.44
CA ILE A 78 10.43 4.46 13.44
C ILE A 78 10.35 3.32 12.43
N GLN A 79 10.17 2.08 12.90
CA GLN A 79 10.13 0.90 12.04
C GLN A 79 8.86 0.93 11.16
N PHE A 80 7.73 1.28 11.75
CA PHE A 80 6.49 1.48 11.02
C PHE A 80 6.58 2.63 10.02
N LYS A 81 7.16 3.79 10.38
CA LYS A 81 7.33 4.90 9.43
C LYS A 81 8.17 4.46 8.23
N ASN A 82 9.23 3.69 8.46
CA ASN A 82 10.03 3.11 7.39
C ASN A 82 9.21 2.17 6.52
N LEU A 83 8.52 1.22 7.14
CA LEU A 83 7.65 0.29 6.45
C LEU A 83 6.58 1.02 5.62
N PHE A 84 5.82 1.92 6.25
CA PHE A 84 4.73 2.67 5.64
C PHE A 84 5.19 3.49 4.43
N VAL A 85 6.25 4.29 4.57
CA VAL A 85 6.78 5.09 3.45
C VAL A 85 7.26 4.17 2.33
N ASN A 86 7.97 3.10 2.66
CA ASN A 86 8.46 2.15 1.67
C ASN A 86 7.32 1.42 0.95
N THR A 87 6.26 1.04 1.67
CA THR A 87 5.05 0.44 1.08
C THR A 87 4.41 1.40 0.08
N LEU A 88 4.30 2.70 0.40
CA LEU A 88 3.78 3.69 -0.54
C LEU A 88 4.68 3.87 -1.78
N CYS A 89 5.99 3.85 -1.60
CA CYS A 89 6.94 3.83 -2.73
C CYS A 89 6.76 2.57 -3.58
N ASP A 90 6.67 1.39 -2.96
CA ASP A 90 6.49 0.11 -3.64
C ASP A 90 5.14 0.04 -4.38
N MET A 91 4.07 0.62 -3.81
CA MET A 91 2.79 0.76 -4.50
C MET A 91 2.97 1.49 -5.83
N LYS A 92 3.69 2.61 -5.86
CA LYS A 92 4.00 3.34 -7.10
C LYS A 92 4.90 2.52 -8.04
N ASN A 93 6.00 1.99 -7.50
CA ASN A 93 7.13 1.48 -8.28
C ASN A 93 6.90 0.06 -8.81
N ILE A 94 6.15 -0.76 -8.06
CA ILE A 94 5.99 -2.20 -8.31
C ILE A 94 4.53 -2.55 -8.57
N ASN A 95 3.63 -2.30 -7.61
CA ASN A 95 2.24 -2.78 -7.69
C ASN A 95 1.45 -2.04 -8.78
N PHE A 96 1.65 -0.73 -8.88
CA PHE A 96 1.00 0.18 -9.82
C PHE A 96 1.99 0.85 -10.79
N LYS A 97 3.03 0.10 -11.19
CA LYS A 97 3.96 0.53 -12.24
C LYS A 97 3.18 0.86 -13.52
N ASP A 98 3.54 1.95 -14.20
CA ASP A 98 2.77 2.49 -15.33
C ASP A 98 2.54 1.47 -16.43
N SER A 99 3.58 0.69 -16.76
CA SER A 99 3.50 -0.37 -17.77
C SER A 99 2.51 -1.47 -17.37
N ARG A 100 2.45 -1.85 -16.09
CA ARG A 100 1.53 -2.86 -15.57
C ARG A 100 0.09 -2.37 -15.60
N VAL A 101 -0.16 -1.17 -15.09
CA VAL A 101 -1.51 -0.58 -15.07
C VAL A 101 -2.01 -0.34 -16.48
N THR A 102 -1.20 0.28 -17.33
CA THR A 102 -1.57 0.55 -18.73
C THR A 102 -1.94 -0.74 -19.45
N LYS A 103 -1.16 -1.81 -19.29
CA LYS A 103 -1.44 -3.12 -19.88
C LYS A 103 -2.80 -3.69 -19.45
N GLU A 104 -3.12 -3.66 -18.16
CA GLU A 104 -4.41 -4.16 -17.67
C GLU A 104 -5.59 -3.27 -18.09
N VAL A 105 -5.40 -1.94 -18.11
CA VAL A 105 -6.41 -1.02 -18.62
C VAL A 105 -6.72 -1.28 -20.10
N GLU A 106 -5.70 -1.50 -20.94
CA GLU A 106 -5.93 -1.81 -22.35
C GLU A 106 -6.63 -3.16 -22.56
N LYS A 107 -6.33 -4.14 -21.71
CA LYS A 107 -7.02 -5.44 -21.72
C LYS A 107 -8.51 -5.27 -21.38
N ILE A 108 -8.84 -4.43 -20.40
CA ILE A 108 -10.22 -4.10 -20.04
C ILE A 108 -10.87 -3.30 -21.17
N ARG A 109 -10.23 -2.25 -21.69
CA ARG A 109 -10.70 -1.45 -22.83
C ARG A 109 -11.10 -2.35 -24.00
N LYS A 110 -10.24 -3.30 -24.38
CA LYS A 110 -10.55 -4.24 -25.47
C LYS A 110 -11.80 -5.07 -25.17
N LYS A 111 -11.98 -5.57 -23.96
CA LYS A 111 -13.19 -6.33 -23.58
C LYS A 111 -14.44 -5.44 -23.56
N THR A 112 -14.36 -4.27 -22.95
CA THR A 112 -15.52 -3.40 -22.75
C THR A 112 -15.92 -2.71 -24.06
N SER A 113 -15.00 -2.02 -24.72
CA SER A 113 -15.29 -1.24 -25.93
C SER A 113 -15.64 -2.13 -27.13
N PHE A 114 -14.93 -3.26 -27.30
CA PHE A 114 -15.14 -4.12 -28.48
C PHE A 114 -16.22 -5.18 -28.27
N ILE A 115 -16.31 -5.81 -27.10
CA ILE A 115 -17.25 -6.91 -26.89
C ILE A 115 -18.54 -6.38 -26.30
N LEU A 116 -18.49 -5.69 -25.15
CA LEU A 116 -19.72 -5.31 -24.45
C LEU A 116 -20.49 -4.21 -25.17
N ILE A 117 -19.83 -3.14 -25.60
CA ILE A 117 -20.51 -2.02 -26.26
C ILE A 117 -20.92 -2.37 -27.69
N ASN A 118 -20.02 -2.88 -28.54
CA ASN A 118 -20.43 -3.19 -29.91
C ASN A 118 -21.48 -4.32 -29.97
N GLU A 119 -21.37 -5.37 -29.17
CA GLU A 119 -22.31 -6.50 -29.25
C GLU A 119 -23.63 -6.25 -28.52
N ASN A 120 -23.65 -5.44 -27.46
CA ASN A 120 -24.90 -5.17 -26.72
C ASN A 120 -25.47 -3.78 -26.98
N TYR A 121 -24.65 -2.75 -27.01
CA TYR A 121 -25.12 -1.38 -27.09
C TYR A 121 -25.57 -1.03 -28.51
N ILE A 122 -24.75 -1.32 -29.53
CA ILE A 122 -25.11 -1.09 -30.94
C ILE A 122 -26.24 -2.04 -31.39
N ARG A 123 -26.27 -3.26 -30.85
CA ARG A 123 -27.26 -4.28 -31.24
C ARG A 123 -28.65 -4.05 -30.63
N TYR A 124 -28.74 -3.44 -29.43
CA TYR A 124 -30.00 -3.41 -28.66
C TYR A 124 -30.49 -2.02 -28.16
N LEU A 125 -29.78 -0.91 -28.38
CA LEU A 125 -30.31 0.46 -28.16
C LEU A 125 -30.63 1.09 -29.52
N ILE A 126 -31.88 1.40 -29.89
CA ILE A 126 -32.83 2.44 -29.42
C ILE A 126 -32.21 3.85 -29.53
N ASP A 127 -32.70 4.61 -30.52
CA ASP A 127 -32.23 5.91 -31.05
C ASP A 127 -32.05 7.07 -30.03
N GLU A 128 -32.23 6.84 -28.72
CA GLU A 128 -32.38 7.88 -27.70
C GLU A 128 -31.07 8.28 -26.98
N ILE A 129 -30.01 7.46 -27.03
CA ILE A 129 -28.70 7.82 -26.43
C ILE A 129 -27.69 8.13 -27.54
N GLN A 130 -27.81 9.33 -28.11
CA GLN A 130 -26.79 9.88 -28.99
C GLN A 130 -25.76 10.64 -28.16
N GLU A 131 -24.81 9.91 -27.57
CA GLU A 131 -23.51 10.51 -27.25
C GLU A 131 -22.95 11.11 -28.55
N GLU A 132 -22.53 12.38 -28.52
CA GLU A 132 -22.15 13.15 -29.72
C GLU A 132 -21.07 12.45 -30.57
N ASP A 133 -20.18 11.68 -29.92
CA ASP A 133 -19.10 10.91 -30.55
C ASP A 133 -19.40 9.40 -30.70
N GLY A 134 -20.55 8.93 -30.19
CA GLY A 134 -20.93 7.52 -30.11
C GLY A 134 -20.39 6.77 -28.87
N PRO A 135 -21.04 5.67 -28.47
CA PRO A 135 -20.81 5.01 -27.17
C PRO A 135 -19.39 4.42 -27.01
N VAL A 136 -18.81 3.92 -28.11
CA VAL A 136 -17.44 3.41 -28.13
C VAL A 136 -16.43 4.53 -27.90
N ALA A 137 -16.60 5.67 -28.58
CA ALA A 137 -15.74 6.82 -28.44
C ALA A 137 -15.86 7.41 -27.03
N HIS A 138 -17.08 7.52 -26.50
CA HIS A 138 -17.32 7.99 -25.14
C HIS A 138 -16.59 7.13 -24.10
N ILE A 139 -16.72 5.80 -24.15
CA ILE A 139 -16.03 4.93 -23.19
C ILE A 139 -14.52 5.01 -23.36
N ASN A 140 -13.99 5.04 -24.59
CA ASN A 140 -12.55 5.21 -24.80
C ASN A 140 -12.03 6.53 -24.19
N LYS A 141 -12.75 7.65 -24.39
CA LYS A 141 -12.43 8.95 -23.81
C LYS A 141 -12.39 8.89 -22.27
N ASN A 142 -13.36 8.24 -21.63
CA ASN A 142 -13.35 8.07 -20.18
C ASN A 142 -12.20 7.21 -19.68
N ILE A 143 -11.85 6.15 -20.41
CA ILE A 143 -10.68 5.31 -20.07
C ILE A 143 -9.40 6.13 -20.21
N ASP A 144 -9.29 6.99 -21.23
CA ASP A 144 -8.14 7.89 -21.40
C ASP A 144 -8.04 8.93 -20.27
N ILE A 145 -9.17 9.51 -19.85
CA ILE A 145 -9.24 10.40 -18.67
C ILE A 145 -8.78 9.66 -17.41
N PHE A 146 -9.26 8.44 -17.18
CA PHE A 146 -8.84 7.62 -16.04
C PHE A 146 -7.33 7.33 -16.07
N LYS A 147 -6.78 6.91 -17.21
CA LYS A 147 -5.34 6.65 -17.37
C LYS A 147 -4.53 7.89 -17.05
N TYR A 148 -4.93 9.04 -17.58
CA TYR A 148 -4.26 10.31 -17.33
C TYR A 148 -4.31 10.67 -15.84
N TRP A 149 -5.49 10.61 -15.21
CA TRP A 149 -5.65 10.86 -13.78
C TRP A 149 -4.78 9.93 -12.93
N PHE A 150 -4.78 8.63 -13.23
CA PHE A 150 -4.04 7.63 -12.47
C PHE A 150 -2.53 7.82 -12.53
N ILE A 151 -1.98 8.12 -13.72
CA ILE A 151 -0.54 8.36 -13.88
C ILE A 151 -0.13 9.60 -13.07
N ASN A 152 -0.91 10.69 -13.16
CA ASN A 152 -0.59 11.94 -12.48
C ASN A 152 -0.81 11.88 -10.96
N SER A 153 -1.77 11.10 -10.46
CA SER A 153 -2.04 10.97 -9.03
C SER A 153 -0.85 10.39 -8.26
N LYS A 154 -0.04 9.54 -8.90
CA LYS A 154 1.18 8.99 -8.30
C LYS A 154 2.26 10.04 -8.08
N ILE A 155 2.38 11.01 -8.98
CA ILE A 155 3.31 12.15 -8.81
C ILE A 155 2.87 12.98 -7.61
N ILE A 156 1.56 13.24 -7.49
CA ILE A 156 0.97 13.95 -6.36
C ILE A 156 1.23 13.19 -5.06
N LEU A 157 1.00 11.87 -5.03
CA LEU A 157 1.23 11.03 -3.86
C LEU A 157 2.66 11.17 -3.31
N ILE A 158 3.68 11.02 -4.15
CA ILE A 158 5.08 11.16 -3.73
C ILE A 158 5.39 12.58 -3.23
N SER A 159 4.83 13.60 -3.87
CA SER A 159 4.96 14.99 -3.43
C SER A 159 4.34 15.23 -2.04
N GLN A 160 3.18 14.62 -1.77
CA GLN A 160 2.53 14.72 -0.45
C GLN A 160 3.32 13.98 0.63
N ILE A 161 3.84 12.79 0.36
CA ILE A 161 4.71 12.06 1.30
C ILE A 161 5.93 12.91 1.66
N LYS A 162 6.58 13.49 0.64
CA LYS A 162 7.72 14.39 0.84
C LYS A 162 7.37 15.54 1.78
N LYS A 163 6.24 16.20 1.52
CA LYS A 163 5.79 17.36 2.32
C LYS A 163 5.41 16.97 3.73
N LEU A 164 4.67 15.87 3.90
CA LEU A 164 4.17 15.41 5.19
C LEU A 164 5.30 15.01 6.14
N PHE A 165 6.33 14.34 5.64
CA PHE A 165 7.42 13.81 6.47
C PHE A 165 8.70 14.66 6.43
N ASP A 166 8.65 15.83 5.79
CA ASP A 166 9.80 16.72 5.58
C ASP A 166 11.03 15.96 5.02
N PHE A 167 10.82 15.30 3.89
CA PHE A 167 11.86 14.55 3.19
C PHE A 167 12.52 15.37 2.08
N LYS A 168 13.78 15.03 1.79
CA LYS A 168 14.44 15.44 0.55
C LYS A 168 13.79 14.72 -0.64
N LEU A 169 14.14 15.14 -1.86
CA LEU A 169 13.69 14.44 -3.07
C LEU A 169 14.06 12.96 -3.01
N ALA A 170 13.16 12.12 -3.51
CA ALA A 170 13.44 10.71 -3.70
C ALA A 170 14.63 10.56 -4.66
N VAL A 171 15.44 9.53 -4.43
CA VAL A 171 16.60 9.21 -5.25
C VAL A 171 16.35 7.91 -5.98
N GLU A 172 16.95 7.78 -7.16
CA GLU A 172 16.93 6.53 -7.90
C GLU A 172 17.78 5.47 -7.16
N VAL A 173 17.18 4.33 -6.89
CA VAL A 173 17.84 3.15 -6.35
C VAL A 173 17.86 2.07 -7.41
N THR A 174 19.04 1.52 -7.69
CA THR A 174 19.21 0.40 -8.60
C THR A 174 19.67 -0.84 -7.85
N ILE A 175 18.91 -1.92 -7.97
CA ILE A 175 19.24 -3.26 -7.48
C ILE A 175 19.61 -4.11 -8.69
N ASN A 176 20.85 -4.61 -8.71
CA ASN A 176 21.33 -5.55 -9.72
C ASN A 176 21.50 -6.92 -9.11
N SER A 177 21.16 -7.98 -9.85
CA SER A 177 21.59 -9.33 -9.52
C SER A 177 22.27 -9.99 -10.70
N ASN A 178 23.37 -10.67 -10.38
CA ASN A 178 24.22 -11.34 -11.36
C ASN A 178 23.59 -12.67 -11.83
N SER A 179 22.63 -13.22 -11.08
CA SER A 179 21.95 -14.47 -11.42
C SER A 179 20.66 -14.67 -10.62
N PHE A 180 19.56 -14.90 -11.34
CA PHE A 180 18.27 -15.33 -10.76
C PHE A 180 18.07 -16.85 -10.80
N ILE A 181 19.06 -17.60 -11.31
CA ILE A 181 19.02 -19.07 -11.34
C ILE A 181 18.97 -19.65 -9.91
N ASN A 182 19.45 -18.91 -8.92
CA ASN A 182 19.51 -19.35 -7.53
C ASN A 182 18.36 -18.82 -6.67
N GLY A 183 17.46 -18.01 -7.22
CA GLY A 183 16.37 -17.40 -6.47
C GLY A 183 15.92 -16.05 -7.01
N THR A 184 15.13 -15.36 -6.18
CA THR A 184 14.57 -14.04 -6.46
C THR A 184 15.03 -13.04 -5.41
N ILE A 185 14.73 -11.76 -5.60
CA ILE A 185 14.99 -10.72 -4.61
C ILE A 185 13.65 -10.26 -4.04
N LEU A 186 13.55 -10.16 -2.73
CA LEU A 186 12.47 -9.48 -2.03
C LEU A 186 12.91 -8.06 -1.69
N VAL A 187 12.03 -7.10 -1.93
CA VAL A 187 12.16 -5.72 -1.49
C VAL A 187 11.11 -5.45 -0.44
N ASN A 188 11.56 -4.85 0.67
CA ASN A 188 10.75 -4.57 1.85
C ASN A 188 10.00 -5.80 2.37
N HIS A 189 10.55 -7.00 2.21
CA HIS A 189 9.97 -8.29 2.62
C HIS A 189 8.72 -8.76 1.83
N PHE A 190 8.00 -7.88 1.11
CA PHE A 190 6.76 -8.26 0.42
C PHE A 190 6.92 -8.43 -1.10
N ASN A 191 7.70 -7.56 -1.74
CA ASN A 191 7.67 -7.43 -3.19
C ASN A 191 8.79 -8.24 -3.85
N THR A 192 8.42 -9.19 -4.71
CA THR A 192 9.40 -10.01 -5.44
C THR A 192 9.83 -9.35 -6.75
N ILE A 193 11.14 -9.14 -6.91
CA ILE A 193 11.79 -8.76 -8.16
C ILE A 193 12.26 -10.02 -8.87
N THR A 194 11.91 -10.14 -10.15
CA THR A 194 12.25 -11.29 -11.00
C THR A 194 13.15 -10.92 -12.19
N THR A 195 13.65 -9.69 -12.24
CA THR A 195 14.46 -9.17 -13.36
C THR A 195 15.89 -8.89 -12.91
N ASN A 196 16.85 -9.07 -13.84
CA ASN A 196 18.29 -8.88 -13.61
C ASN A 196 18.66 -7.50 -13.04
N LYS A 197 17.84 -6.50 -13.36
CA LYS A 197 17.97 -5.13 -12.89
C LYS A 197 16.60 -4.60 -12.48
N TYR A 198 16.56 -3.89 -11.38
CA TYR A 198 15.45 -3.11 -10.90
C TYR A 198 15.93 -1.71 -10.58
N THR A 199 15.23 -0.69 -11.08
CA THR A 199 15.58 0.71 -10.90
C THR A 199 14.30 1.49 -10.68
N ASP A 200 14.18 2.15 -9.53
CA ASP A 200 13.02 2.95 -9.14
C ASP A 200 13.38 3.91 -7.98
N GLU A 201 12.48 4.83 -7.64
CA GLU A 201 12.77 5.94 -6.71
C GLU A 201 12.33 5.66 -5.27
N TYR A 202 13.19 5.98 -4.30
CA TYR A 202 12.93 5.85 -2.86
C TYR A 202 13.46 7.05 -2.06
N PHE A 203 12.90 7.29 -0.87
CA PHE A 203 13.37 8.34 0.03
C PHE A 203 14.58 7.86 0.85
N THR A 204 15.64 8.67 0.90
CA THR A 204 16.91 8.31 1.57
C THR A 204 16.84 8.22 3.09
N LYS A 205 15.81 8.79 3.72
CA LYS A 205 15.61 8.69 5.17
C LYS A 205 15.05 7.34 5.62
N ASN A 206 14.60 6.50 4.69
CA ASN A 206 13.98 5.21 4.99
C ASN A 206 14.92 4.07 4.58
N ILE A 207 15.03 3.06 5.46
CA ILE A 207 15.84 1.87 5.18
C ILE A 207 15.11 1.01 4.15
N LEU A 208 15.73 0.77 3.00
CA LEU A 208 15.23 -0.18 2.01
C LEU A 208 15.76 -1.58 2.33
N TYR A 209 14.87 -2.52 2.63
CA TYR A 209 15.27 -3.91 2.89
C TYR A 209 15.35 -4.68 1.57
N VAL A 210 16.47 -5.34 1.32
CA VAL A 210 16.70 -6.14 0.12
C VAL A 210 17.19 -7.53 0.55
N THR A 211 16.37 -8.54 0.31
CA THR A 211 16.59 -9.90 0.79
C THR A 211 16.62 -10.88 -0.36
N GLY A 212 17.64 -11.74 -0.43
CA GLY A 212 17.66 -12.86 -1.37
C GLY A 212 16.67 -13.93 -0.93
N LYS A 213 15.76 -14.35 -1.81
CA LYS A 213 14.86 -15.50 -1.59
C LYS A 213 15.31 -16.67 -2.47
N PRO A 214 15.94 -17.72 -1.89
CA PRO A 214 16.44 -18.84 -2.67
C PRO A 214 15.32 -19.60 -3.39
N ALA A 215 15.64 -20.21 -4.53
CA ALA A 215 14.73 -21.13 -5.21
C ALA A 215 14.52 -22.40 -4.36
N ALA A 216 13.28 -22.90 -4.29
CA ALA A 216 12.87 -23.96 -3.37
C ALA A 216 13.66 -25.27 -3.52
N ASP A 217 14.22 -25.53 -4.70
CA ASP A 217 15.02 -26.69 -5.07
C ASP A 217 16.52 -26.57 -4.69
N LYS A 218 16.96 -25.41 -4.19
CA LYS A 218 18.37 -25.14 -3.86
C LYS A 218 18.68 -24.99 -2.37
N ILE A 219 17.71 -25.22 -1.50
CA ILE A 219 17.96 -25.33 -0.06
C ILE A 219 18.52 -26.74 0.21
N LYS A 220 19.83 -26.91 -0.02
CA LYS A 220 20.56 -28.02 0.60
C LYS A 220 20.99 -27.57 1.99
N ILE A 221 20.27 -28.02 3.01
CA ILE A 221 20.79 -28.00 4.37
C ILE A 221 21.77 -29.16 4.43
N GLU A 222 23.04 -28.90 4.13
CA GLU A 222 24.10 -29.83 4.56
C GLU A 222 24.26 -29.57 6.06
N GLU A 223 23.81 -30.51 6.89
CA GLU A 223 24.12 -30.52 8.32
C GLU A 223 25.65 -30.51 8.45
N MET A 224 26.21 -29.34 8.80
CA MET A 224 27.60 -29.24 9.20
C MET A 224 27.70 -29.82 10.62
N ASP A 225 28.04 -31.10 10.70
CA ASP A 225 28.55 -31.71 11.92
C ASP A 225 29.83 -30.98 12.32
N PHE A 226 29.72 -30.11 13.32
CA PHE A 226 30.89 -29.62 14.05
C PHE A 226 31.39 -30.76 14.93
N LYS A 227 32.36 -31.52 14.41
CA LYS A 227 33.21 -32.41 15.20
C LYS A 227 34.28 -31.64 15.97
#